data_AF-A0A838D5X1-F1
#
_entry.id   AF-A0A838D5X1-F1
#
_cell.length_a   1.000
_cell.length_b   1.000
_cell.length_c   1.000
_cell.angle_alpha   90.00
_cell.angle_beta   90.00
_cell.angle_gamma   90.00
#
_symmetry.space_group_name_H-M   'P 1'
#
loop_
_entity.id
_entity.type
_entity.pdbx_description
1 polymer ?
#
loop_
_entity_poly.entity_id
_entity_poly.type
_entity_poly.pdbx_seq_one_letter_code
_entity_poly.pdbx_strand_id
1 'polypeptide(L)'
;MVFCRNCGGDLPSDNSSFCPVCGKPQNTATAVTMAAQTKNVGSAIALALIAGILGFNGIGHLYIGKTGKGIVILVIGWIILGITFLFIPFGLIYLIFWIWQAYDVIYKTKYYNDFILRNGKTPW
;
A
#
# COMPACT_ATOMS: atom_id res chain seq x y z
N MET A 1 -4.72 -35.58 -13.79
CA MET A 1 -4.07 -34.28 -14.11
C MET A 1 -5.07 -33.18 -13.83
N VAL A 2 -4.66 -32.13 -13.12
CA VAL A 2 -5.52 -31.00 -12.75
C VAL A 2 -5.06 -29.80 -13.55
N PHE A 3 -6.00 -28.99 -14.02
CA PHE A 3 -5.69 -27.83 -14.86
C PHE A 3 -5.94 -26.53 -14.11
N CYS A 4 -5.18 -25.51 -14.46
CA CYS A 4 -5.35 -24.17 -13.93
C CYS A 4 -6.71 -23.59 -14.29
N ARG A 5 -7.48 -23.14 -13.29
CA ARG A 5 -8.82 -22.55 -13.46
C ARG A 5 -8.83 -21.23 -14.23
N ASN A 6 -7.67 -20.61 -14.41
CA ASN A 6 -7.53 -19.30 -15.07
C ASN A 6 -6.90 -19.38 -16.47
N CYS A 7 -5.93 -20.27 -16.70
CA CYS A 7 -5.19 -20.34 -17.97
C CYS A 7 -5.18 -21.72 -18.63
N GLY A 8 -5.76 -22.75 -18.02
CA GLY A 8 -5.82 -24.11 -18.57
C GLY A 8 -4.49 -24.89 -18.56
N GLY A 9 -3.39 -24.33 -18.04
CA GLY A 9 -2.10 -25.02 -17.95
C GLY A 9 -2.08 -26.15 -16.92
N ASP A 10 -1.19 -27.13 -17.11
CA ASP A 10 -1.05 -28.28 -16.23
C ASP A 10 -0.57 -27.89 -14.83
N LEU A 11 -1.19 -28.48 -13.80
CA LEU A 11 -0.80 -28.34 -12.40
C LEU A 11 -0.18 -29.65 -11.89
N PRO A 12 0.91 -29.58 -11.11
CA PRO A 12 1.57 -30.77 -10.56
C PRO A 12 0.72 -31.51 -9.51
N SER A 13 -0.23 -30.83 -8.85
CA SER A 13 -1.17 -31.45 -7.91
C SER A 13 -2.42 -30.58 -7.69
N ASP A 14 -3.50 -31.17 -7.18
CA ASP A 14 -4.76 -30.49 -6.84
C ASP A 14 -4.59 -29.46 -5.69
N ASN A 15 -3.57 -29.68 -4.84
CA ASN A 15 -3.20 -28.78 -3.74
C ASN A 15 -2.14 -27.75 -4.13
N SER A 16 -1.85 -27.56 -5.42
CA SER A 16 -0.93 -26.51 -5.85
C SER A 16 -1.50 -25.14 -5.45
N SER A 17 -0.77 -24.40 -4.59
CA SER A 17 -1.23 -23.10 -4.12
C SER A 17 -1.26 -22.07 -5.26
N PHE A 18 -0.35 -22.19 -6.23
CA PHE A 18 -0.18 -21.29 -7.38
C PHE A 18 0.07 -22.08 -8.68
N CYS A 19 -0.38 -21.52 -9.80
CA CYS A 19 -0.08 -22.07 -11.13
C CYS A 19 1.33 -21.65 -11.60
N PRO A 20 2.20 -22.57 -12.05
CA PRO A 20 3.54 -22.22 -12.53
C PRO A 20 3.53 -21.51 -13.88
N VAL A 21 2.46 -21.65 -14.67
CA VAL A 21 2.33 -21.04 -16.00
C VAL A 21 1.86 -19.59 -15.93
N CYS A 22 0.84 -19.30 -15.11
CA CYS A 22 0.24 -17.96 -15.04
C CYS A 22 0.33 -17.27 -13.67
N GLY A 23 0.88 -17.92 -12.65
CA GLY A 23 1.07 -17.36 -11.30
C GLY A 23 -0.19 -17.20 -10.45
N LYS A 24 -1.39 -17.48 -10.98
CA LYS A 24 -2.64 -17.30 -10.21
C LYS A 24 -2.81 -18.38 -9.15
N PRO A 25 -3.37 -18.04 -7.97
CA PRO A 25 -3.65 -19.02 -6.93
C PRO A 25 -4.72 -20.02 -7.39
N GLN A 26 -4.55 -21.30 -7.08
CA GLN A 26 -5.48 -22.36 -7.52
C GLN A 26 -6.35 -22.93 -6.39
N ASN A 27 -5.91 -22.81 -5.13
CA ASN A 27 -6.72 -23.19 -3.98
C ASN A 27 -7.45 -21.97 -3.38
N THR A 28 -8.75 -22.12 -3.13
CA THR A 28 -9.63 -21.13 -2.49
C THR A 28 -9.08 -20.64 -1.15
N ALA A 29 -8.43 -21.50 -0.36
CA ALA A 29 -7.80 -21.10 0.89
C ALA A 29 -6.74 -19.99 0.68
N THR A 30 -5.91 -20.14 -0.36
CA THR A 30 -4.90 -19.14 -0.76
C THR A 30 -5.55 -17.85 -1.24
N ALA A 31 -6.66 -17.93 -1.99
CA ALA A 31 -7.38 -16.74 -2.43
C ALA A 31 -8.00 -15.96 -1.25
N VAL A 32 -8.53 -16.67 -0.25
CA VAL A 32 -9.10 -16.08 0.97
C VAL A 32 -8.01 -15.42 1.81
N THR A 33 -6.85 -16.06 2.02
CA THR A 33 -5.73 -15.45 2.74
C THR A 33 -5.23 -14.19 2.03
N MET A 34 -5.23 -14.19 0.71
CA MET A 34 -4.74 -13.06 -0.10
C MET A 34 -5.70 -11.88 -0.06
N ALA A 35 -7.00 -12.13 -0.16
CA ALA A 35 -8.02 -11.11 0.03
C ALA A 35 -7.91 -10.46 1.42
N ALA A 36 -7.68 -11.27 2.46
CA ALA A 36 -7.50 -10.77 3.83
C ALA A 36 -6.24 -9.90 4.02
N GLN A 37 -5.20 -10.09 3.20
CA GLN A 37 -3.95 -9.32 3.28
C GLN A 37 -3.96 -8.03 2.47
N THR A 38 -4.87 -7.88 1.49
CA THR A 38 -5.03 -6.62 0.75
C THR A 38 -5.48 -5.47 1.65
N LYS A 39 -5.08 -4.25 1.31
CA LYS A 39 -5.40 -3.03 2.05
C LYS A 39 -6.43 -2.21 1.29
N ASN A 40 -7.34 -1.57 2.04
CA ASN A 40 -8.31 -0.68 1.42
C ASN A 40 -7.64 0.67 1.09
N VAL A 41 -7.77 1.09 -0.17
CA VAL A 41 -7.20 2.36 -0.65
C VAL A 41 -7.88 3.55 0.01
N GLY A 42 -9.19 3.49 0.23
CA GLY A 42 -9.96 4.54 0.87
C GLY A 42 -9.53 4.80 2.31
N SER A 43 -9.32 3.73 3.11
CA SER A 43 -8.83 3.90 4.48
C SER A 43 -7.41 4.45 4.52
N ALA A 44 -6.52 4.00 3.61
CA ALA A 44 -5.16 4.50 3.54
C ALA A 44 -5.10 6.01 3.25
N ILE A 45 -5.92 6.50 2.30
CA ILE A 45 -6.02 7.94 1.98
C ILE A 45 -6.68 8.71 3.12
N ALA A 46 -7.78 8.17 3.68
CA ALA A 46 -8.50 8.84 4.77
C ALA A 46 -7.55 9.07 5.96
N LEU A 47 -6.74 8.07 6.32
CA LEU A 47 -5.70 8.22 7.33
C LEU A 47 -4.65 9.26 6.93
N ALA A 48 -4.16 9.23 5.69
CA ALA A 48 -3.14 10.17 5.20
C ALA A 48 -3.62 11.64 5.23
N LEU A 49 -4.87 11.90 4.84
CA LEU A 49 -5.45 13.24 4.79
C LEU A 49 -5.83 13.73 6.19
N ILE A 50 -6.63 12.95 6.93
CA ILE A 50 -7.16 13.36 8.24
C ILE A 50 -6.01 13.54 9.24
N ALA A 51 -5.09 12.58 9.32
CA ALA A 51 -3.95 12.70 10.22
C ALA A 51 -2.95 13.78 9.74
N GLY A 52 -2.83 13.96 8.42
CA GLY A 52 -1.98 14.99 7.84
C GLY A 52 -2.43 16.42 8.14
N ILE A 53 -3.74 16.68 8.33
CA ILE A 53 -4.23 18.00 8.78
C ILE A 53 -3.64 18.36 10.15
N LEU A 54 -3.48 17.37 11.02
CA LEU A 54 -2.90 17.52 12.36
C LEU A 54 -1.36 17.46 12.37
N GLY A 55 -0.71 17.45 11.20
CA GLY A 55 0.74 17.38 11.07
C GLY A 55 1.31 15.95 11.06
N PHE A 56 0.48 14.92 11.23
CA PHE A 56 0.91 13.51 11.18
C PHE A 56 0.92 12.96 9.75
N ASN A 57 1.70 13.62 8.89
CA ASN A 57 1.96 13.15 7.53
C ASN A 57 2.71 11.81 7.58
N GLY A 58 2.32 10.82 6.76
CA GLY A 58 2.99 9.51 6.71
C GLY A 58 2.29 8.37 7.47
N ILE A 59 1.21 8.63 8.21
CA ILE A 59 0.40 7.54 8.82
C ILE A 59 -0.19 6.60 7.76
N GLY A 60 -0.59 7.13 6.60
CA GLY A 60 -1.06 6.30 5.48
C GLY A 60 0.00 5.32 4.97
N HIS A 61 1.29 5.69 5.01
CA HIS A 61 2.40 4.79 4.67
C HIS A 61 2.66 3.74 5.77
N LEU A 62 2.42 4.07 7.03
CA LEU A 62 2.44 3.11 8.14
C LEU A 62 1.34 2.07 7.99
N TYR A 63 0.13 2.48 7.58
CA TYR A 63 -1.02 1.59 7.39
C TYR A 63 -0.76 0.49 6.34
N ILE A 64 -0.09 0.83 5.24
CA ILE A 64 0.30 -0.14 4.21
C ILE A 64 1.52 -1.01 4.63
N GLY A 65 2.08 -0.80 5.83
CA GLY A 65 3.24 -1.51 6.36
C GLY A 65 4.60 -0.93 5.95
N LYS A 66 4.63 0.17 5.19
CA LYS A 66 5.89 0.78 4.71
C LYS A 66 6.45 1.74 5.75
N THR A 67 6.69 1.21 6.95
CA THR A 67 6.97 1.96 8.18
C THR A 67 8.14 2.93 8.02
N GLY A 68 9.25 2.48 7.43
CA GLY A 68 10.44 3.33 7.23
C GLY A 68 10.14 4.61 6.44
N LYS A 69 9.40 4.53 5.32
CA LYS A 69 9.05 5.72 4.55
C LYS A 69 8.02 6.59 5.29
N GLY A 70 7.07 5.96 5.99
CA GLY A 70 6.09 6.70 6.79
C GLY A 70 6.75 7.54 7.87
N ILE A 71 7.72 6.99 8.61
CA ILE A 71 8.50 7.72 9.61
C ILE A 71 9.29 8.87 8.98
N VAL A 72 9.95 8.63 7.84
CA VAL A 72 10.70 9.70 7.14
C VAL A 72 9.78 10.84 6.72
N ILE A 73 8.61 10.54 6.14
CA ILE A 73 7.61 11.56 5.76
C ILE A 73 7.10 12.32 6.99
N LEU A 74 6.91 11.63 8.12
CA LEU A 74 6.45 12.25 9.37
C LEU A 74 7.45 13.24 9.91
N VAL A 75 8.73 12.86 10.00
CA VAL A 75 9.80 13.73 10.48
C VAL A 75 9.97 14.94 9.56
N ILE A 76 9.97 14.73 8.23
CA ILE A 76 10.03 15.83 7.25
C ILE A 76 8.82 16.76 7.39
N GLY A 77 7.63 16.19 7.58
CA GLY A 77 6.39 16.94 7.78
C GLY A 77 6.47 17.86 9.00
N TRP A 78 7.00 17.39 10.13
CA TRP A 78 7.19 18.22 11.33
C TRP A 78 8.21 19.33 11.14
N ILE A 79 9.29 19.09 10.40
CA ILE A 79 10.29 20.12 10.08
C ILE A 79 9.64 21.23 9.24
N ILE A 80 8.90 20.86 8.18
CA ILE A 80 8.21 21.84 7.31
C ILE A 80 7.13 22.59 8.09
N LEU A 81 6.37 21.89 8.95
CA LEU A 81 5.35 22.51 9.81
C LEU A 81 5.98 23.53 10.76
N GLY A 82 7.08 23.18 11.44
CA GLY A 82 7.80 24.07 12.35
C GLY A 82 8.34 25.32 11.64
N ILE A 83 8.91 25.16 10.44
CA ILE A 83 9.36 26.30 9.62
C ILE A 83 8.19 27.17 9.18
N THR A 84 7.04 26.57 8.85
CA THR A 84 5.82 27.29 8.45
C THR A 84 5.30 28.19 9.57
N PHE A 85 5.37 27.75 10.83
CA PHE A 85 5.02 28.58 11.99
C PHE A 85 5.96 29.78 12.17
N LEU A 86 7.22 29.65 11.78
CA LEU A 86 8.22 30.73 11.85
C LEU A 86 8.11 31.69 10.65
N PHE A 87 7.74 31.17 9.47
CA PHE A 87 7.64 31.91 8.22
C PHE A 87 6.38 31.50 7.44
N ILE A 88 5.34 32.31 7.53
CA ILE A 88 4.04 32.12 6.86
C ILE A 88 4.10 31.75 5.36
N PRO A 89 5.00 32.30 4.50
CA PRO A 89 5.02 31.92 3.08
C PRO A 89 5.35 30.44 2.82
N PHE A 90 5.93 29.72 3.79
CA PHE A 90 6.22 28.29 3.66
C PHE A 90 4.97 27.40 3.78
N GLY A 91 3.81 27.95 4.15
CA GLY A 91 2.55 27.20 4.23
C GLY A 91 2.10 26.62 2.89
N LEU A 92 2.42 27.27 1.76
CA LEU A 92 2.12 26.71 0.43
C LEU A 92 2.97 25.45 0.14
N ILE A 93 4.22 25.42 0.60
CA ILE A 93 5.09 24.25 0.46
C ILE A 93 4.54 23.09 1.28
N TYR A 94 4.07 23.37 2.50
CA TYR A 94 3.40 22.36 3.33
C TYR A 94 2.15 21.78 2.64
N LEU A 95 1.32 22.63 2.02
CA LEU A 95 0.11 22.20 1.33
C LEU A 95 0.41 21.31 0.11
N ILE A 96 1.43 21.66 -0.68
CA ILE A 96 1.88 20.83 -1.81
C ILE A 96 2.40 19.48 -1.30
N PHE A 97 3.20 19.48 -0.23
CA PHE A 97 3.70 18.26 0.40
C PHE A 97 2.58 17.37 0.94
N TRP A 98 1.55 17.96 1.57
CA TRP A 98 0.39 17.26 2.10
C TRP A 98 -0.42 16.57 1.00
N ILE A 99 -0.65 17.23 -0.13
CA ILE A 99 -1.34 16.63 -1.28
C ILE A 99 -0.47 15.53 -1.90
N TRP A 100 0.83 15.78 -2.09
CA TRP A 100 1.76 14.82 -2.69
C TRP A 100 1.87 13.54 -1.88
N GLN A 101 1.99 13.63 -0.55
CA GLN A 101 2.13 12.42 0.29
C GLN A 101 0.85 11.57 0.24
N ALA A 102 -0.33 12.18 0.20
CA ALA A 102 -1.59 11.46 0.01
C ALA A 102 -1.62 10.72 -1.34
N TYR A 103 -1.20 11.37 -2.43
CA TYR A 103 -1.05 10.70 -3.73
C TYR A 103 -0.06 9.52 -3.69
N ASP A 104 1.10 9.67 -3.02
CA ASP A 104 2.08 8.59 -2.88
C ASP A 104 1.50 7.39 -2.10
N VAL A 105 0.62 7.62 -1.11
CA VAL A 105 -0.12 6.54 -0.42
C VAL A 105 -1.04 5.79 -1.38
N ILE A 106 -1.78 6.50 -2.24
CA ILE A 106 -2.68 5.87 -3.22
C ILE A 106 -1.91 4.94 -4.13
N TYR A 107 -0.85 5.47 -4.75
CA TYR A 107 -0.03 4.74 -5.70
C TYR A 107 0.53 3.46 -5.05
N LYS A 108 1.01 3.56 -3.81
CA LYS A 108 1.60 2.43 -3.12
C LYS A 108 0.61 1.42 -2.59
N THR A 109 -0.58 1.85 -2.20
CA THR A 109 -1.61 0.92 -1.76
C THR A 109 -2.07 0.07 -2.95
N LYS A 110 -2.24 0.68 -4.13
CA LYS A 110 -2.53 -0.04 -5.37
C LYS A 110 -1.41 -1.02 -5.72
N TYR A 111 -0.16 -0.55 -5.69
CA TYR A 111 1.00 -1.42 -5.91
C TYR A 111 1.07 -2.58 -4.90
N TYR A 112 0.81 -2.32 -3.62
CA TYR A 112 0.81 -3.34 -2.57
C TYR A 112 -0.23 -4.43 -2.84
N ASN A 113 -1.46 -4.03 -3.18
CA ASN A 113 -2.53 -4.96 -3.49
C ASN A 113 -2.21 -5.79 -4.73
N ASP A 114 -1.74 -5.15 -5.80
CA ASP A 114 -1.34 -5.83 -7.04
C ASP A 114 -0.18 -6.80 -6.81
N PHE A 115 0.79 -6.41 -5.98
CA PHE A 115 1.92 -7.25 -5.64
C PHE A 115 1.49 -8.49 -4.87
N ILE A 116 0.63 -8.33 -3.85
CA ILE A 116 0.06 -9.47 -3.11
C ILE A 116 -0.61 -10.39 -4.11
N LEU A 117 -1.58 -9.90 -4.89
CA LEU A 117 -2.36 -10.70 -5.85
C LEU A 117 -1.49 -11.51 -6.82
N ARG A 118 -0.31 -11.01 -7.19
CA ARG A 118 0.62 -11.69 -8.10
C ARG A 118 1.59 -12.65 -7.41
N ASN A 119 2.04 -12.33 -6.19
CA ASN A 119 3.19 -13.00 -5.57
C ASN A 119 2.84 -13.86 -4.35
N GLY A 120 1.62 -13.78 -3.82
CA GLY A 120 1.27 -14.59 -2.65
C GLY A 120 1.74 -14.02 -1.31
N LYS A 121 2.49 -12.91 -1.30
CA LYS A 121 3.22 -12.39 -0.13
C LYS A 121 3.28 -10.86 -0.12
N THR A 122 3.59 -10.27 1.04
CA THR A 122 3.75 -8.82 1.16
C THR A 122 5.03 -8.33 0.45
N PRO A 123 5.00 -7.12 -0.14
CA PRO A 123 6.16 -6.53 -0.82
C PRO A 123 7.26 -5.99 0.11
N TRP A 124 6.96 -5.80 1.39
CA TRP A 124 7.87 -5.36 2.45
C TRP A 124 7.39 -5.91 3.80
#